data_AF-A0A3N4HD74-F1
#
_entry.id   AF-A0A3N4HD74-F1
#
_cell.length_a   1.000
_cell.length_b   1.000
_cell.length_c   1.000
_cell.angle_alpha   90.00
_cell.angle_beta   90.00
_cell.angle_gamma   90.00
#
_symmetry.space_group_name_H-M   'P 1'
#
loop_
_entity.id
_entity.type
_entity.pdbx_description
1 polymer ?
#
loop_
_entity_poly.entity_id
_entity_poly.type
_entity_poly.pdbx_seq_one_letter_code
_entity_poly.pdbx_strand_id
1 'polypeptide(L)'
;MPTIEVRFETLDDSGCTVFTLFEADLPSLGIGPGSQAYQNRSVVNTANGQVYRDVVRLKLVWKDPGTDAHICYVFEEDCNVMPGAWNPALGRNRLSGLSLRRKAYMATAPVEPVVLNVAETRHGVFKNIPT
;
A
#
# COMPACT_ATOMS: atom_id res chain seq x y z
N MET A 1 21.92 -1.19 -3.63
CA MET A 1 20.97 -0.62 -4.61
C MET A 1 20.50 0.72 -4.05
N PRO A 2 20.36 1.79 -4.84
CA PRO A 2 19.83 3.05 -4.33
C PRO A 2 18.41 2.84 -3.81
N THR A 3 18.09 3.46 -2.67
CA THR A 3 16.71 3.52 -2.16
C THR A 3 15.93 4.45 -3.09
N ILE A 4 14.98 3.89 -3.82
CA ILE A 4 14.11 4.65 -4.72
C ILE A 4 12.88 5.04 -3.92
N GLU A 5 12.69 6.34 -3.73
CA GLU A 5 11.53 6.86 -3.01
C GLU A 5 10.42 7.21 -3.99
N VAL A 6 9.33 6.43 -3.95
CA VAL A 6 8.06 6.79 -4.60
C VAL A 6 7.11 7.21 -3.51
N ARG A 7 6.55 8.42 -3.59
CA ARG A 7 5.50 8.84 -2.66
C ARG A 7 4.24 8.01 -2.90
N PHE A 8 3.97 7.10 -1.98
CA PHE A 8 2.74 6.32 -1.96
C PHE A 8 1.64 7.11 -1.25
N GLU A 9 1.06 8.08 -1.95
CA GLU A 9 -0.25 8.61 -1.54
C GLU A 9 -1.30 7.55 -1.85
N THR A 10 -1.80 6.92 -0.79
CA THR A 10 -2.79 5.85 -0.85
C THR A 10 -4.10 6.32 -0.24
N LEU A 11 -5.20 5.95 -0.87
CA LEU A 11 -6.53 6.05 -0.29
C LEU A 11 -6.81 4.76 0.49
N ASP A 12 -7.18 4.91 1.76
CA ASP A 12 -7.72 3.81 2.56
C ASP A 12 -9.15 3.48 2.08
N ASP A 13 -9.23 2.66 1.05
CA ASP A 13 -10.49 2.11 0.54
C ASP A 13 -10.83 0.80 1.26
N SER A 14 -11.90 0.83 2.07
CA SER A 14 -12.33 -0.32 2.85
C SER A 14 -12.66 -1.58 2.03
N GLY A 15 -13.07 -1.41 0.76
CA GLY A 15 -13.34 -2.51 -0.16
C GLY A 15 -12.10 -3.04 -0.88
N CYS A 16 -10.97 -2.35 -0.79
CA CYS A 16 -9.74 -2.74 -1.46
C CYS A 16 -8.90 -3.66 -0.57
N THR A 17 -8.54 -4.82 -1.11
CA THR A 17 -7.81 -5.88 -0.39
C THR A 17 -6.36 -6.07 -0.80
N VAL A 18 -5.90 -5.33 -1.82
CA VAL A 18 -4.57 -5.47 -2.43
C VAL A 18 -4.03 -4.08 -2.72
N PHE A 19 -2.73 -3.85 -2.53
CA PHE A 19 -2.12 -2.58 -2.94
C PHE A 19 -2.23 -2.39 -4.46
N THR A 20 -2.39 -1.14 -4.89
CA THR A 20 -2.23 -0.78 -6.30
C THR A 20 -1.04 0.14 -6.52
N LEU A 21 -0.35 -0.06 -7.64
CA LEU A 21 0.63 0.88 -8.19
C LEU A 21 0.26 1.19 -9.64
N PHE A 22 0.87 2.21 -10.22
CA PHE A 22 0.66 2.54 -11.62
C PHE A 22 1.80 2.00 -12.49
N GLU A 23 1.48 1.65 -13.74
CA GLU A 23 2.46 1.18 -14.72
C GLU A 23 3.63 2.16 -14.91
N ALA A 24 3.34 3.47 -14.86
CA ALA A 24 4.36 4.51 -14.94
C ALA A 24 5.35 4.51 -13.75
N ASP A 25 5.01 3.87 -12.62
CA ASP A 25 5.91 3.75 -11.46
C ASP A 25 6.98 2.66 -11.67
N LEU A 26 6.72 1.67 -12.53
CA LEU A 26 7.57 0.48 -12.70
C LEU A 26 9.01 0.81 -13.12
N PRO A 27 9.28 1.68 -14.10
CA PRO A 27 10.65 2.02 -14.49
C PRO A 27 11.42 2.69 -13.36
N SER A 28 10.76 3.57 -12.61
CA SER A 28 11.36 4.23 -11.44
C SER A 28 11.71 3.21 -10.38
N LEU A 29 10.93 2.13 -10.20
CA LEU A 29 11.24 1.03 -9.29
C LEU A 29 12.29 0.04 -9.84
N GLY A 30 12.83 0.28 -11.05
CA GLY A 30 13.75 -0.65 -11.72
C GLY A 30 13.09 -1.95 -12.19
N ILE A 31 11.76 -1.97 -12.31
CA ILE A 31 10.98 -3.14 -12.72
C ILE A 31 10.71 -3.05 -14.21
N GLY A 32 11.58 -3.68 -15.00
CA GLY A 32 11.41 -3.82 -16.44
C GLY A 32 10.71 -5.14 -16.84
N PRO A 33 10.37 -5.31 -18.12
CA PRO A 33 9.81 -6.56 -18.65
C PRO A 33 10.66 -7.78 -18.27
N GLY A 34 10.03 -8.84 -17.78
CA GLY A 34 10.70 -10.07 -17.34
C GLY A 34 11.37 -9.99 -15.97
N SER A 35 11.18 -8.89 -15.22
CA SER A 35 11.63 -8.79 -13.83
C SER A 35 11.09 -9.92 -12.96
N GLN A 36 11.92 -10.44 -12.05
CA GLN A 36 11.52 -11.43 -11.05
C GLN A 36 10.51 -10.88 -10.03
N ALA A 37 10.29 -9.56 -10.01
CA ALA A 37 9.24 -8.96 -9.20
C ALA A 37 7.83 -9.37 -9.67
N TYR A 38 7.65 -9.65 -10.97
CA TYR A 38 6.35 -10.06 -11.51
C TYR A 38 5.91 -11.40 -10.93
N GLN A 39 4.64 -11.46 -10.51
CA GLN A 39 3.97 -12.64 -9.98
C GLN A 39 2.88 -13.11 -10.95
N ASN A 40 2.18 -14.17 -10.57
CA ASN A 40 0.98 -14.61 -11.28
C ASN A 40 -0.04 -13.47 -11.37
N ARG A 41 -0.61 -13.28 -12.56
CA ARG A 41 -1.63 -12.26 -12.78
C ARG A 41 -2.82 -12.45 -11.86
N SER A 42 -3.34 -11.35 -11.32
CA SER A 42 -4.62 -11.38 -10.65
C SER A 42 -5.75 -11.32 -11.67
N VAL A 43 -6.86 -11.98 -11.35
CA VAL A 43 -8.06 -12.02 -12.20
C VAL A 43 -9.19 -11.39 -11.42
N VAL A 44 -9.79 -10.36 -12.00
CA VAL A 44 -10.96 -9.67 -11.45
C VAL A 44 -12.14 -9.92 -12.36
N ASN A 45 -13.20 -10.51 -11.82
CA ASN A 45 -14.46 -10.67 -12.55
C ASN A 45 -15.24 -9.35 -12.48
N THR A 46 -15.57 -8.80 -13.65
CA THR A 46 -16.40 -7.59 -13.76
C THR A 46 -17.65 -7.89 -14.58
N ALA A 47 -18.63 -6.97 -14.57
CA ALA A 47 -19.82 -7.08 -15.42
C ALA A 47 -19.48 -7.16 -16.92
N ASN A 48 -18.33 -6.61 -17.33
CA ASN A 48 -17.86 -6.62 -18.72
C ASN A 48 -16.89 -7.77 -19.01
N GLY A 49 -16.83 -8.78 -18.13
CA GLY A 49 -15.94 -9.94 -18.25
C GLY A 49 -14.72 -9.88 -17.32
N GLN A 50 -13.78 -10.80 -17.57
CA GLN A 50 -12.58 -10.93 -16.75
C GLN A 50 -11.54 -9.87 -17.11
N VAL A 51 -11.03 -9.19 -16.10
CA VAL A 51 -9.91 -8.26 -16.19
C VAL A 51 -8.68 -8.91 -15.57
N TYR A 52 -7.63 -9.06 -16.35
CA TYR A 52 -6.34 -9.54 -15.88
C TYR A 52 -5.46 -8.35 -15.49
N ARG A 53 -4.82 -8.41 -14.33
CA ARG A 53 -3.83 -7.41 -13.90
C ARG A 53 -2.50 -8.09 -13.66
N ASP A 54 -1.44 -7.44 -14.13
CA ASP A 54 -0.11 -7.81 -13.70
C ASP A 54 0.03 -7.52 -12.21
N VAL A 55 0.77 -8.40 -11.53
CA VAL A 55 1.05 -8.30 -10.10
C VAL A 55 2.55 -8.22 -9.94
N VAL A 56 3.03 -7.30 -9.12
CA VAL A 56 4.44 -7.23 -8.74
C VAL A 56 4.57 -7.32 -7.23
N ARG A 57 5.56 -8.08 -6.76
CA ARG A 57 5.88 -8.18 -5.35
C ARG A 57 6.94 -7.14 -5.00
N LEU A 58 6.59 -6.24 -4.08
CA LEU A 58 7.47 -5.15 -3.65
C LEU A 58 7.83 -5.30 -2.19
N LYS A 59 9.07 -4.91 -1.85
CA LYS A 59 9.51 -4.65 -0.49
C LYS A 59 9.20 -3.20 -0.14
N LEU A 60 8.24 -2.98 0.74
CA LEU A 60 7.79 -1.65 1.15
C LEU A 60 8.29 -1.33 2.56
N VAL A 61 8.67 -0.09 2.79
CA VAL A 61 9.12 0.42 4.09
C VAL A 61 8.25 1.61 4.47
N TRP A 62 7.87 1.67 5.75
CA TRP A 62 7.18 2.82 6.29
C TRP A 62 8.14 3.75 6.98
N LYS A 63 8.03 5.03 6.62
CA LYS A 63 8.80 6.12 7.20
C LYS A 63 7.91 7.05 8.00
N ASP A 64 8.49 7.65 9.00
CA ASP A 64 7.89 8.68 9.81
C ASP A 64 7.80 9.97 8.99
N PRO A 65 6.59 10.55 8.80
CA PRO A 65 6.44 11.74 7.99
C PRO A 65 7.10 12.99 8.60
N GLY A 66 7.36 13.00 9.91
CA GLY A 66 8.04 14.09 10.61
C GLY A 66 9.56 13.93 10.70
N THR A 67 10.07 12.70 10.76
CA THR A 67 11.51 12.44 10.97
C THR A 67 12.21 11.71 9.82
N ASP A 68 11.46 11.23 8.82
CA ASP A 68 11.90 10.33 7.74
C ASP A 68 12.56 9.02 8.24
N ALA A 69 12.54 8.77 9.55
CA ALA A 69 13.05 7.54 10.15
C ALA A 69 12.15 6.37 9.77
N HIS A 70 12.73 5.19 9.58
CA HIS A 70 11.93 3.99 9.34
C HIS A 70 11.12 3.66 10.61
N ILE A 71 9.80 3.71 10.54
CA ILE A 71 8.91 3.39 11.69
C ILE A 71 8.78 1.88 11.84
N CYS A 72 8.65 1.14 10.74
CA CYS A 72 8.40 -0.30 10.80
C CYS A 72 9.05 -1.09 9.64
N TYR A 73 9.01 -2.43 9.81
CA TYR A 73 9.62 -3.45 8.96
C TYR A 73 9.43 -3.26 7.45
N VAL A 74 10.42 -3.74 6.70
CA VAL A 74 10.28 -4.07 5.28
C VAL A 74 9.23 -5.18 5.16
N PHE A 75 8.06 -4.91 4.60
CA PHE A 75 7.09 -5.95 4.29
C PHE A 75 7.05 -6.22 2.79
N GLU A 76 7.00 -7.50 2.43
CA GLU A 76 6.75 -7.93 1.06
C GLU A 76 5.25 -7.96 0.81
N GLU A 77 4.80 -7.32 -0.27
CA GLU A 77 3.39 -7.23 -0.59
C GLU A 77 3.17 -7.32 -2.10
N ASP A 78 2.12 -8.04 -2.48
CA ASP A 78 1.67 -8.12 -3.86
C ASP A 78 0.87 -6.86 -4.19
N CYS A 79 1.27 -6.20 -5.27
CA CYS A 79 0.69 -4.97 -5.72
C CYS A 79 0.15 -5.15 -7.15
N ASN A 80 -1.13 -4.86 -7.36
CA ASN A 80 -1.76 -4.86 -8.67
C ASN A 80 -1.26 -3.65 -9.48
N VAL A 81 -0.81 -3.90 -10.70
CA VAL A 81 -0.41 -2.85 -11.64
C VAL A 81 -1.64 -2.30 -12.34
N MET A 82 -1.88 -1.01 -12.14
CA MET A 82 -2.93 -0.23 -12.77
C MET A 82 -2.37 0.48 -14.01
N PRO A 83 -3.11 0.49 -15.13
CA PRO A 83 -2.62 1.10 -16.37
C PRO A 83 -2.47 2.62 -16.22
N GLY A 84 -1.46 3.17 -16.87
CA GLY A 84 -1.21 4.61 -16.94
C GLY A 84 -0.38 5.15 -15.78
N ALA A 85 -0.64 6.42 -15.41
CA ALA A 85 0.10 7.16 -14.40
C ALA A 85 -0.79 7.63 -13.24
N TRP A 86 -0.19 7.72 -12.06
CA TRP A 86 -0.82 8.31 -10.88
C TRP A 86 -1.20 9.76 -11.16
N ASN A 87 -2.47 10.10 -10.90
CA ASN A 87 -2.96 11.47 -10.99
C ASN A 87 -4.07 11.68 -9.95
N PRO A 88 -3.76 12.28 -8.79
CA PRO A 88 -4.75 12.46 -7.71
C PRO A 88 -5.86 13.44 -8.12
N ALA A 89 -5.59 14.40 -9.01
CA ALA A 89 -6.59 15.36 -9.50
C ALA A 89 -7.67 14.70 -10.37
N LEU A 90 -7.39 13.53 -10.93
CA LEU A 90 -8.37 12.72 -11.69
C LEU A 90 -8.98 11.60 -10.85
N GLY A 91 -8.78 11.60 -9.52
CA GLY A 91 -9.27 10.55 -8.63
C GLY A 91 -8.56 9.20 -8.80
N ARG A 92 -7.42 9.15 -9.50
CA ARG A 92 -6.63 7.93 -9.70
C ARG A 92 -5.68 7.72 -8.53
N ASN A 93 -6.25 7.44 -7.36
CA ASN A 93 -5.48 7.14 -6.17
C ASN A 93 -5.00 5.70 -6.16
N ARG A 94 -3.86 5.46 -5.52
CA ARG A 94 -3.45 4.10 -5.15
C ARG A 94 -4.39 3.62 -4.04
N LEU A 95 -4.83 2.37 -4.09
CA LEU A 95 -5.81 1.80 -3.16
C LEU A 95 -5.15 0.66 -2.38
N SER A 96 -5.45 0.56 -1.08
CA SER A 96 -4.86 -0.49 -0.24
C SER A 96 -5.57 -0.72 1.10
N GLY A 97 -6.85 -0.39 1.25
CA GLY A 97 -7.38 -0.20 2.59
C GLY A 97 -7.21 -1.38 3.55
N LEU A 98 -7.56 -2.61 3.16
CA LEU A 98 -7.35 -3.78 4.03
C LEU A 98 -5.87 -4.13 4.22
N SER A 99 -5.05 -4.08 3.17
CA SER A 99 -3.60 -4.38 3.28
C SER A 99 -2.90 -3.36 4.17
N LEU A 100 -3.12 -2.07 3.94
CA LEU A 100 -2.59 -0.97 4.75
C LEU A 100 -3.03 -1.08 6.21
N ARG A 101 -4.34 -1.28 6.48
CA ARG A 101 -4.85 -1.42 7.86
C ARG A 101 -4.26 -2.61 8.60
N ARG A 102 -4.06 -3.76 7.93
CA ARG A 102 -3.40 -4.92 8.54
C ARG A 102 -1.97 -4.61 8.98
N LYS A 103 -1.21 -3.88 8.15
CA LYS A 103 0.16 -3.48 8.50
C LYS A 103 0.17 -2.39 9.58
N ALA A 104 -0.78 -1.45 9.55
CA ALA A 104 -0.93 -0.41 10.58
C ALA A 104 -1.24 -1.04 11.93
N TYR A 105 -2.18 -1.97 11.94
CA TYR A 105 -2.50 -2.76 13.12
C TYR A 105 -1.28 -3.50 13.66
N MET A 106 -0.51 -4.18 12.80
CA MET A 106 0.73 -4.87 13.21
C MET A 106 1.77 -3.90 13.80
N ALA A 107 1.92 -2.70 13.22
CA ALA A 107 2.82 -1.69 13.76
C ALA A 107 2.36 -1.17 15.14
N THR A 108 1.05 -1.13 15.39
CA THR A 108 0.48 -0.69 16.68
C THR A 108 0.39 -1.78 17.75
N ALA A 109 0.38 -3.05 17.36
CA ALA A 109 0.28 -4.18 18.29
C ALA A 109 1.68 -4.76 18.53
N PRO A 110 2.40 -4.36 19.61
CA PRO A 110 3.63 -5.05 19.98
C PRO A 110 3.30 -6.52 20.27
N VAL A 111 4.09 -7.43 19.71
CA VAL A 111 3.91 -8.88 19.83
C VAL A 111 3.85 -9.24 21.33
N GLU A 112 2.68 -9.75 21.74
CA GLU A 112 2.12 -10.08 23.08
C GLU A 112 2.84 -9.75 24.41
N PRO A 113 2.06 -9.43 25.48
CA PRO A 113 0.59 -9.37 25.53
C PRO A 113 0.05 -7.98 25.12
N VAL A 114 -1.00 -8.00 24.29
CA VAL A 114 -1.55 -6.83 23.59
C VAL A 114 -2.66 -6.15 24.41
N VAL A 115 -2.51 -4.86 24.69
CA VAL A 115 -3.65 -3.97 25.03
C VAL A 115 -4.06 -3.23 23.76
N LEU A 116 -5.20 -3.62 23.18
CA LEU A 116 -5.78 -2.90 22.05
C LEU A 116 -6.49 -1.64 22.56
N ASN A 117 -5.93 -0.47 22.29
CA ASN A 117 -6.68 0.78 22.36
C ASN A 117 -7.42 0.97 21.04
N VAL A 118 -8.66 0.45 20.95
CA VAL A 118 -9.55 0.74 19.82
C VAL A 118 -10.12 2.14 20.02
N ALA A 119 -9.66 3.11 19.21
CA ALA A 119 -10.37 4.37 19.03
C ALA A 119 -11.27 4.25 17.80
N GLU A 120 -12.58 4.16 18.02
CA GLU A 120 -13.57 4.19 16.96
C GLU A 120 -13.64 5.59 16.36
N THR A 121 -13.32 5.74 15.08
CA THR A 121 -13.40 7.04 14.40
C THR A 121 -14.76 7.17 13.73
N ARG A 122 -15.53 8.20 14.14
CA ARG A 122 -16.57 8.76 13.26
C ARG A 122 -16.16 10.09 12.62
N HIS A 123 -15.17 10.83 13.14
CA HIS A 123 -14.85 12.19 12.64
C HIS A 123 -13.39 12.67 12.77
N GLY A 124 -12.38 11.81 12.62
CA GLY A 124 -11.05 12.22 12.12
C GLY A 124 -10.26 13.32 12.86
N VAL A 125 -10.30 13.42 14.19
CA VAL A 125 -9.37 14.29 14.94
C VAL A 125 -8.58 13.46 15.94
N PHE A 126 -7.26 13.32 15.69
CA PHE A 126 -6.32 12.77 16.67
C PHE A 126 -6.14 13.78 17.80
N LYS A 127 -6.63 13.46 18.99
CA LYS A 127 -6.25 14.16 20.22
C LYS A 127 -5.29 13.26 20.97
N ASN A 128 -4.11 13.80 21.26
CA ASN A 128 -3.03 13.17 22.04
C ASN A 128 -3.56 12.23 23.12
N ILE A 129 -3.13 10.97 23.06
CA ILE A 129 -3.31 10.01 24.15
C ILE A 129 -2.32 10.41 25.27
N PRO A 130 -2.71 10.39 26.56
CA PRO A 130 -1.86 10.87 27.64
C PRO A 130 -0.55 10.07 27.74
N THR A 131 0.51 10.78 28.15
CA THR A 131 1.88 10.30 28.44
C THR A 131 1.94 9.01 29.22
#